data_AF-E3BG87-F1
#
_entry.id   AF-E3BG87-F1
#
_cell.length_a   1.000
_cell.length_b   1.000
_cell.length_c   1.000
_cell.angle_alpha   90.00
_cell.angle_beta   90.00
_cell.angle_gamma   90.00
#
_symmetry.space_group_name_H-M   'P 1'
#
loop_
_entity.id
_entity.type
_entity.pdbx_description
1 polymer ?
#
loop_
_entity_poly.entity_id
_entity_poly.type
_entity_poly.pdbx_seq_one_letter_code
_entity_poly.pdbx_strand_id
1 'polypeptide(L)'
;MAAMFKGATAFNQPIGDWDTSKVQSMNEMFAGATSFNQPIGNWDTSNVNSNTDWWYLQGMAAMFKGATSFNQPIGGWNTSKVGNMREMFESASAFNQPIGGWN
;
A
#
# COMPACT_ATOMS: atom_id res chain seq x y z
N MET A 1 -3.49 9.67 1.37
CA MET A 1 -4.10 9.05 0.17
C MET A 1 -4.78 7.75 0.58
N ALA A 2 -5.86 7.84 1.39
CA ALA A 2 -6.58 6.64 1.84
C ALA A 2 -7.70 6.30 0.85
N ALA A 3 -7.92 5.01 0.59
CA ALA A 3 -9.03 4.42 -0.17
C ALA A 3 -9.28 4.98 -1.60
N MET A 4 -8.28 5.62 -2.23
CA MET A 4 -8.45 6.31 -3.53
C MET A 4 -8.91 5.37 -4.66
N PHE A 5 -8.41 4.14 -4.69
CA PHE A 5 -8.76 3.12 -5.69
C PHE A 5 -9.45 1.90 -5.07
N LYS A 6 -10.04 2.06 -3.88
CA LYS A 6 -10.79 0.99 -3.23
C LYS A 6 -11.95 0.54 -4.12
N GLY A 7 -12.00 -0.76 -4.42
CA GLY A 7 -13.01 -1.37 -5.28
C GLY A 7 -12.91 -1.01 -6.76
N ALA A 8 -11.86 -0.29 -7.19
CA ALA A 8 -11.63 0.03 -8.59
C ALA A 8 -11.05 -1.19 -9.33
N THR A 9 -11.89 -2.21 -9.54
CA THR A 9 -11.48 -3.54 -10.03
C THR A 9 -10.68 -3.51 -11.33
N ALA A 10 -10.99 -2.57 -12.24
CA ALA A 10 -10.32 -2.41 -13.54
C ALA A 10 -9.12 -1.44 -13.52
N PHE A 11 -8.82 -0.79 -12.40
CA PHE A 11 -7.75 0.22 -12.35
C PHE A 11 -6.36 -0.45 -12.43
N ASN A 12 -5.57 -0.03 -13.42
CA ASN A 12 -4.19 -0.48 -13.62
C ASN A 12 -3.38 0.58 -14.41
N GLN A 13 -3.60 1.85 -14.12
CA GLN A 13 -2.97 2.96 -14.85
C GLN A 13 -1.63 3.35 -14.22
N PRO A 14 -0.65 3.81 -15.01
CA PRO A 14 0.68 4.14 -14.49
C PRO A 14 0.61 5.26 -13.45
N ILE A 15 1.11 4.97 -12.25
CA ILE A 15 1.19 5.90 -11.10
C ILE A 15 2.55 5.83 -10.38
N GLY A 16 3.52 5.15 -10.99
CA GLY A 16 4.85 4.97 -10.39
C GLY A 16 5.58 6.29 -10.12
N ASP A 17 5.28 7.33 -10.90
CA ASP A 17 5.92 8.65 -10.83
C ASP A 17 5.24 9.64 -9.88
N TRP A 18 4.26 9.18 -9.09
CA TRP A 18 3.60 10.03 -8.11
C TRP A 18 4.56 10.42 -6.98
N ASP A 19 4.57 11.71 -6.61
CA ASP A 19 5.25 12.18 -5.41
C ASP A 19 4.44 11.78 -4.16
N THR A 20 4.91 10.74 -3.46
CA THR A 20 4.31 10.26 -2.21
C THR A 20 5.03 10.77 -0.97
N SER A 21 6.04 11.65 -1.10
CA SER A 21 6.89 12.08 0.02
C SER A 21 6.14 12.74 1.16
N LYS A 22 4.95 13.30 0.92
CA LYS A 22 4.11 13.94 1.94
C LYS A 22 2.92 13.09 2.39
N VAL A 23 2.80 11.85 1.90
CA VAL A 23 1.67 10.98 2.20
C VAL A 23 1.82 10.40 3.60
N GLN A 24 0.81 10.62 4.44
CA GLN A 24 0.79 10.13 5.82
C GLN A 24 -0.06 8.85 5.99
N SER A 25 -0.95 8.57 5.05
CA SER A 25 -1.84 7.40 5.07
C SER A 25 -2.02 6.83 3.66
N MET A 26 -1.91 5.51 3.57
CA MET A 26 -2.17 4.70 2.38
C MET A 26 -3.19 3.59 2.67
N ASN A 27 -3.96 3.73 3.76
CA ASN A 27 -4.99 2.77 4.16
C ASN A 27 -5.93 2.46 2.98
N GLU A 28 -6.16 1.18 2.72
CA GLU A 28 -7.08 0.66 1.72
C GLU A 28 -6.89 1.20 0.29
N MET A 29 -5.73 1.79 -0.05
CA MET A 29 -5.54 2.53 -1.30
C MET A 29 -5.92 1.71 -2.54
N PHE A 30 -5.63 0.40 -2.54
CA PHE A 30 -5.94 -0.54 -3.62
C PHE A 30 -6.79 -1.73 -3.14
N ALA A 31 -7.51 -1.60 -2.02
CA ALA A 31 -8.34 -2.69 -1.50
C ALA A 31 -9.41 -3.07 -2.53
N GLY A 32 -9.41 -4.31 -3.01
CA GLY A 32 -10.32 -4.82 -4.04
C GLY A 32 -10.03 -4.32 -5.47
N ALA A 33 -8.90 -3.63 -5.71
CA ALA A 33 -8.46 -3.26 -7.06
C ALA A 33 -7.83 -4.48 -7.75
N THR A 34 -8.67 -5.42 -8.16
CA THR A 34 -8.27 -6.77 -8.60
C THR A 34 -7.26 -6.78 -9.73
N SER A 35 -7.31 -5.82 -10.66
CA SER A 35 -6.39 -5.74 -11.82
C SER A 35 -5.14 -4.90 -11.58
N PHE A 36 -4.97 -4.27 -10.42
CA PHE A 36 -3.84 -3.38 -10.16
C PHE A 36 -2.53 -4.15 -10.03
N ASN A 37 -1.53 -3.81 -10.85
CA ASN A 37 -0.19 -4.42 -10.81
C ASN A 37 0.90 -3.47 -11.33
N GLN A 38 0.80 -2.17 -11.03
CA GLN A 38 1.75 -1.17 -11.49
C GLN A 38 2.99 -1.06 -10.60
N PRO A 39 4.17 -0.77 -11.17
CA PRO A 39 5.40 -0.64 -10.41
C PRO A 39 5.35 0.61 -9.52
N ILE A 40 5.26 0.39 -8.22
CA ILE A 40 5.19 1.43 -7.18
C ILE A 40 6.30 1.29 -6.12
N GLY A 41 7.31 0.46 -6.40
CA GLY A 41 8.44 0.24 -5.49
C GLY A 41 9.27 1.50 -5.22
N ASN A 42 9.18 2.51 -6.09
CA ASN A 42 9.91 3.78 -5.97
C ASN A 42 9.20 4.82 -5.08
N TRP A 43 7.99 4.54 -4.60
CA TRP A 43 7.27 5.45 -3.72
C TRP A 43 8.01 5.68 -2.40
N ASP A 44 8.08 6.94 -1.99
CA ASP A 44 8.55 7.31 -0.66
C ASP A 44 7.44 7.05 0.36
N THR A 45 7.64 6.06 1.22
CA THR A 45 6.74 5.71 2.31
C THR A 45 7.24 6.18 3.68
N SER A 46 8.36 6.91 3.74
CA SER A 46 9.05 7.28 4.99
C SER A 46 8.25 8.22 5.90
N ASN A 47 7.20 8.84 5.36
CA ASN A 47 6.28 9.72 6.09
C ASN A 47 4.93 9.09 6.39
N VAL A 48 4.66 7.88 5.88
CA VAL A 48 3.50 7.08 6.31
C VAL A 48 3.77 6.64 7.73
N ASN A 49 2.91 7.08 8.65
CA ASN A 49 3.10 6.81 10.06
C ASN A 49 1.79 6.38 10.71
N SER A 50 1.86 5.85 11.92
CA SER A 50 0.67 5.62 12.76
C SER A 50 0.74 6.43 14.05
N ASN A 51 1.57 7.49 14.07
CA ASN A 51 2.09 8.11 15.28
C ASN A 51 1.22 9.27 15.78
N THR A 52 0.00 9.38 15.26
CA THR A 52 -1.00 10.30 15.79
C THR A 52 -1.96 9.50 16.66
N ASP A 53 -2.39 10.05 17.80
CA ASP A 53 -3.32 9.43 18.76
C ASP A 53 -4.58 8.79 18.12
N TRP A 54 -4.90 9.23 16.91
CA TRP A 54 -5.95 8.74 16.04
C TRP A 54 -5.46 7.55 15.18
N TRP A 55 -5.23 6.41 15.83
CA TRP A 55 -4.69 5.16 15.24
C TRP A 55 -5.41 4.63 13.99
N TYR A 56 -6.62 5.12 13.69
CA TYR A 56 -7.40 4.68 12.52
C TYR A 56 -7.12 5.48 11.24
N LEU A 57 -6.52 6.69 11.34
CA LEU A 57 -6.39 7.59 10.18
C LEU A 57 -5.11 7.36 9.37
N GLN A 58 -4.06 6.82 9.98
CA GLN A 58 -2.71 6.83 9.40
C GLN A 58 -2.09 5.42 9.46
N GLY A 59 -1.63 4.93 8.30
CA GLY A 59 -1.05 3.60 8.17
C GLY A 59 -1.14 3.04 6.75
N MET A 60 -0.98 1.72 6.66
CA MET A 60 -1.09 0.95 5.42
C MET A 60 -2.08 -0.21 5.57
N ALA A 61 -3.06 -0.09 6.47
CA ALA A 61 -4.02 -1.15 6.73
C ALA A 61 -4.79 -1.50 5.44
N ALA A 62 -4.88 -2.79 5.13
CA ALA A 62 -5.60 -3.34 4.00
C ALA A 62 -5.25 -2.72 2.63
N MET A 63 -4.05 -2.13 2.46
CA MET A 63 -3.69 -1.40 1.23
C MET A 63 -3.87 -2.24 -0.04
N PHE A 64 -3.53 -3.54 0.00
CA PHE A 64 -3.68 -4.47 -1.12
C PHE A 64 -4.67 -5.60 -0.82
N LYS A 65 -5.55 -5.45 0.18
CA LYS A 65 -6.56 -6.46 0.51
C LYS A 65 -7.40 -6.81 -0.73
N GLY A 66 -7.36 -8.05 -1.20
CA GLY A 66 -8.08 -8.50 -2.39
C GLY A 66 -7.55 -7.93 -3.72
N ALA A 67 -6.38 -7.30 -3.77
CA ALA A 67 -5.72 -6.92 -5.01
C ALA A 67 -5.06 -8.15 -5.66
N THR A 68 -5.88 -9.01 -6.24
CA THR A 68 -5.50 -10.38 -6.65
C THR A 68 -4.38 -10.46 -7.67
N SER A 69 -4.16 -9.42 -8.48
CA SER A 69 -3.09 -9.38 -9.49
C SER A 69 -1.81 -8.68 -9.04
N PHE A 70 -1.78 -8.05 -7.85
CA PHE A 70 -0.62 -7.27 -7.41
C PHE A 70 0.56 -8.18 -7.05
N ASN A 71 1.70 -8.00 -7.71
CA ASN A 71 2.93 -8.76 -7.44
C ASN A 71 4.20 -7.94 -7.74
N GLN A 72 4.21 -6.66 -7.38
CA GLN A 72 5.33 -5.76 -7.63
C GLN A 72 6.29 -5.69 -6.45
N PRO A 73 7.60 -5.51 -6.69
CA PRO A 73 8.59 -5.43 -5.62
C PRO A 73 8.41 -4.14 -4.80
N ILE A 74 8.07 -4.30 -3.52
CA ILE A 74 7.87 -3.20 -2.56
C ILE A 74 8.67 -3.40 -1.26
N GLY A 75 9.60 -4.35 -1.26
CA GLY A 75 10.48 -4.62 -0.12
C GLY A 75 11.43 -3.47 0.24
N GLY A 76 11.61 -2.50 -0.68
CA GLY A 76 12.42 -1.29 -0.45
C GLY A 76 11.68 -0.15 0.25
N TRP A 77 10.38 -0.29 0.52
CA TRP A 77 9.63 0.71 1.27
C TRP A 77 10.15 0.86 2.71
N ASN A 78 10.19 2.09 3.19
CA ASN A 78 10.48 2.38 4.58
C ASN A 78 9.19 2.27 5.40
N THR A 79 9.06 1.21 6.19
CA THR A 79 7.90 0.96 7.05
C THR A 79 8.14 1.29 8.53
N SER A 80 9.30 1.82 8.89
CA SER A 80 9.74 1.98 10.29
C SER A 80 8.83 2.84 11.19
N LYS A 81 7.92 3.62 10.60
CA LYS A 81 6.93 4.44 11.32
C LYS A 81 5.50 3.91 11.20
N VAL A 82 5.29 2.85 10.43
CA VAL A 82 3.96 2.30 10.14
C VAL A 82 3.57 1.35 11.27
N GLY A 83 2.69 1.81 12.16
CA GLY A 83 2.21 1.00 13.29
C GLY A 83 1.06 0.05 12.93
N ASN A 84 0.40 0.25 11.78
CA ASN A 84 -0.72 -0.58 11.35
C ASN A 84 -0.58 -1.03 9.88
N MET A 85 -0.35 -2.32 9.71
CA MET A 85 -0.36 -3.06 8.43
C MET A 85 -1.36 -4.22 8.45
N ARG A 86 -2.40 -4.14 9.30
CA ARG A 86 -3.43 -5.18 9.38
C ARG A 86 -4.04 -5.43 8.02
N GLU A 87 -4.21 -6.70 7.66
CA GLU A 87 -4.83 -7.13 6.39
C GLU A 87 -4.12 -6.62 5.12
N MET A 88 -2.86 -6.13 5.21
CA MET A 88 -2.09 -5.52 4.11
C MET A 88 -2.21 -6.28 2.78
N PHE A 89 -2.09 -7.62 2.84
CA PHE A 89 -2.14 -8.53 1.68
C PHE A 89 -3.22 -9.61 1.83
N GLU A 90 -4.22 -9.41 2.69
CA GLU A 90 -5.29 -10.40 2.85
C GLU A 90 -5.96 -10.65 1.48
N SER A 91 -6.01 -11.90 1.03
CA SER A 91 -6.55 -12.29 -0.29
C SER A 91 -5.84 -11.69 -1.51
N ALA A 92 -4.64 -11.12 -1.36
CA ALA A 92 -3.78 -10.70 -2.48
C ALA A 92 -3.05 -11.91 -3.08
N SER A 93 -3.78 -12.78 -3.78
CA SER A 93 -3.34 -14.14 -4.13
C SER A 93 -2.07 -14.24 -5.00
N ALA A 94 -1.76 -13.22 -5.79
CA ALA A 94 -0.56 -13.22 -6.63
C ALA A 94 0.71 -12.70 -5.92
N PHE A 95 0.59 -12.07 -4.75
CA PHE A 95 1.72 -11.42 -4.11
C PHE A 95 2.72 -12.45 -3.58
N ASN A 96 3.94 -12.40 -4.10
CA ASN A 96 5.04 -13.28 -3.71
C ASN A 96 6.40 -12.56 -3.82
N GLN A 97 6.49 -11.38 -3.23
CA GLN A 97 7.71 -10.55 -3.25
C GLN A 97 8.37 -10.49 -1.87
N PRO A 98 9.70 -10.35 -1.79
CA PRO A 98 10.39 -10.19 -0.52
C PRO A 98 9.97 -8.91 0.20
N ILE A 99 9.68 -9.01 1.50
CA ILE A 99 9.34 -7.90 2.40
C ILE A 99 10.28 -7.82 3.61
N GLY A 100 11.43 -8.50 3.57
CA GLY A 100 12.34 -8.60 4.73
C GLY A 100 12.97 -7.28 5.20
N GLY A 101 12.84 -6.21 4.42
CA GLY A 101 13.23 -4.85 4.81
C GLY A 101 12.19 -4.13 5.68
N TRP A 102 11.01 -4.72 5.87
CA TRP A 102 9.95 -4.13 6.68
C TRP A 102 10.18 -4.44 8.16
N ASN A 103 10.17 -3.39 8.98
CA ASN A 103 10.32 -3.42 10.42
C ASN A 103 9.11 -2.84 11.14
#